data_AF-A0A2E9N1K4-F1
#
_entry.id   AF-A0A2E9N1K4-F1
#
_cell.length_a   1.000
_cell.length_b   1.000
_cell.length_c   1.000
_cell.angle_alpha   90.00
_cell.angle_beta   90.00
_cell.angle_gamma   90.00
#
_symmetry.space_group_name_H-M   'P 1'
#
loop_
_entity.id
_entity.type
_entity.pdbx_description
1 polymer ?
#
loop_
_entity_poly.entity_id
_entity_poly.type
_entity_poly.pdbx_seq_one_letter_code
_entity_poly.pdbx_strand_id
1 'polypeptide(L)' 'TVMERLLEEVSYSASDLAVGDNKKLVIDRAYVEQQLDELAKDEDLSRYIL' A
#
# COMPACT_ATOMS: atom_id res chain seq x y z
N THR A 1 2.58 -10.70 -4.36
CA THR A 1 3.55 -10.70 -3.24
C THR A 1 3.37 -9.43 -2.40
N VAL A 2 3.75 -9.43 -1.11
CA VAL A 2 3.48 -8.31 -0.17
C VAL A 2 3.85 -6.93 -0.71
N MET A 3 4.98 -6.82 -1.39
CA MET A 3 5.44 -5.57 -1.98
C MET A 3 4.55 -5.08 -3.12
N GLU A 4 3.97 -5.97 -3.93
CA GLU A 4 3.04 -5.59 -4.99
C GLU A 4 1.74 -5.03 -4.41
N ARG A 5 1.19 -5.66 -3.36
CA ARG A 5 -0.02 -5.17 -2.68
C ARG A 5 0.21 -3.80 -2.03
N LEU A 6 1.36 -3.63 -1.37
CA LEU A 6 1.72 -2.36 -0.73
C LEU A 6 1.86 -1.23 -1.75
N LEU A 7 2.33 -1.53 -2.96
CA LEU A 7 2.54 -0.56 -4.02
C LEU A 7 1.36 -0.44 -5.00
N GLU A 8 0.30 -1.24 -4.84
CA GLU A 8 -0.87 -1.26 -5.72
C GLU A 8 -1.60 0.08 -5.71
N GLU A 9 -1.92 0.58 -4.52
CA GLU A 9 -2.61 1.85 -4.34
C GLU A 9 -1.75 3.04 -4.79
N VAL A 10 -0.45 3.00 -4.47
CA VAL A 10 0.52 3.98 -4.95
C VAL A 10 0.61 3.98 -6.48
N SER A 11 0.64 2.80 -7.10
CA SER A 11 0.71 2.68 -8.55
C SER A 11 -0.56 3.18 -9.24
N TYR A 12 -1.73 3.02 -8.60
CA TYR A 12 -3.00 3.55 -9.08
C TYR A 12 -3.07 5.08 -8.97
N SER A 13 -2.68 5.61 -7.80
CA SER A 13 -2.67 7.04 -7.53
C SER A 13 -1.45 7.76 -8.12
N ALA A 14 -0.43 7.06 -8.59
CA ALA A 14 0.78 7.64 -9.19
C ALA A 14 0.46 8.48 -10.43
N SER A 15 -0.50 8.04 -11.24
CA SER A 15 -1.00 8.80 -12.40
C SER A 15 -1.60 10.14 -11.98
N ASP A 16 -2.36 10.17 -10.88
CA ASP A 16 -2.97 11.40 -10.36
C ASP A 16 -1.93 12.30 -9.68
N LEU A 17 -0.98 11.70 -8.95
CA LEU A 17 0.12 12.40 -8.28
C LEU A 17 1.13 12.99 -9.28
N ALA A 18 1.29 12.40 -10.47
CA ALA A 18 2.14 12.93 -11.52
C ALA A 18 1.57 14.20 -12.18
N VAL A 19 0.25 14.43 -12.08
CA VAL A 19 -0.45 15.57 -12.71
C VAL A 19 -0.52 16.79 -11.78
N GLY A 20 -0.45 16.60 -10.46
CA GLY A 20 -0.66 17.68 -9.49
C GLY A 20 0.41 17.69 -8.39
N ASP A 21 1.41 18.55 -8.59
CA ASP A 21 2.53 18.82 -7.68
C ASP A 21 3.36 17.60 -7.31
N ASN A 22 4.68 17.79 -7.29
CA ASN A 22 5.69 16.76 -7.06
C ASN A 22 5.69 16.29 -5.59
N LYS A 23 4.56 15.72 -5.13
CA LYS A 23 4.32 15.24 -3.78
C LYS A 23 5.18 14.01 -3.55
N LYS A 24 6.17 14.15 -2.67
CA LYS A 24 6.95 13.01 -2.17
C LYS A 24 6.01 12.11 -1.37
N LEU A 25 5.80 10.91 -1.88
CA LEU A 25 5.20 9.83 -1.11
C LEU A 25 6.23 9.38 -0.05
N VAL A 26 5.86 9.42 1.22
CA VAL A 26 6.68 8.93 2.32
C VAL A 26 6.09 7.60 2.79
N ILE A 27 6.80 6.50 2.52
CA ILE A 27 6.45 5.18 3.04
C ILE A 27 7.08 5.07 4.43
N ASP A 28 6.29 5.33 5.46
CA ASP A 28 6.69 5.18 6.86
C ASP A 28 6.02 3.95 7.50
N ARG A 29 6.35 3.72 8.77
CA ARG A 29 5.77 2.61 9.53
C ARG A 29 4.25 2.72 9.64
N ALA A 30 3.70 3.94 9.76
CA ALA A 30 2.27 4.14 9.88
C ALA A 30 1.54 3.79 8.58
N TYR A 31 2.12 4.14 7.42
CA TYR A 31 1.61 3.77 6.10
C TYR A 31 1.63 2.25 5.90
N VAL A 32 2.74 1.61 6.29
CA VAL A 32 2.88 0.15 6.18
C VAL A 32 1.93 -0.57 7.14
N GLU A 33 1.79 -0.08 8.38
CA GLU A 33 0.83 -0.64 9.34
C GLU A 33 -0.60 -0.44 8.85
N GLN A 34 -1.00 0.74 8.36
CA GLN A 34 -2.34 0.95 7.81
C GLN A 34 -2.68 -0.06 6.70
N GLN A 35 -1.73 -0.29 5.79
CA GLN A 35 -1.95 -1.19 4.65
C GLN A 35 -1.89 -2.67 5.02
N LEU A 36 -1.06 -3.04 5.99
CA LEU A 36 -0.98 -4.41 6.49
C LEU A 36 -2.03 -4.72 7.55
N ASP A 37 -2.57 -3.75 8.27
CA ASP A 37 -3.55 -3.97 9.34
C ASP A 37 -4.93 -4.32 8.76
N GLU A 38 -5.29 -3.82 7.58
CA GLU A 38 -6.44 -4.33 6.81
C GLU A 38 -6.24 -5.77 6.34
N LEU A 39 -5.01 -6.15 5.95
CA LEU A 39 -4.67 -7.51 5.52
C LEU A 39 -4.49 -8.49 6.69
N ALA A 40 -3.99 -8.01 7.84
CA ALA A 40 -3.66 -8.81 9.01
C ALA A 40 -4.87 -9.03 9.93
N LYS A 41 -5.90 -8.18 9.86
CA LYS A 41 -7.19 -8.43 10.52
C LYS A 41 -7.90 -9.68 9.99
N ASP A 42 -7.52 -10.13 8.81
CA ASP A 42 -8.08 -11.32 8.18
C ASP A 42 -7.00 -12.41 8.18
N GLU A 43 -6.84 -13.04 9.35
CA GLU A 43 -5.81 -14.06 9.64
C GLU A 43 -5.84 -15.21 8.62
N ASP A 44 -7.02 -15.48 8.04
CA ASP A 44 -7.22 -16.44 6.95
C ASP A 44 -6.80 -15.90 5.57
N LEU A 45 -6.95 -14.60 5.29
CA LEU A 45 -6.58 -13.98 4.02
C LEU A 45 -5.05 -13.83 3.89
N SER A 46 -4.38 -13.54 5.01
CA SER A 46 -2.92 -13.45 5.09
C SER A 46 -2.23 -14.77 4.69
N ARG A 47 -2.85 -15.92 4.99
CA ARG A 47 -2.34 -17.25 4.61
C ARG A 47 -2.43 -17.58 3.11
N TYR A 48 -3.27 -16.88 2.36
CA TYR A 48 -3.50 -17.16 0.93
C TYR A 48 -2.86 -16.14 -0.01
N ILE A 49 -2.49 -14.95 0.49
CA ILE A 49 -1.99 -13.82 -0.34
C ILE A 49 -0.49 -13.54 -0.13
N LEU A 50 0.10 -13.97 0.99
CA LEU A 50 1.54 -13.82 1.27
C LEU A 50 2.41 -14.90 0.62
#